data_AF-A0A4U9HW85-F1
#
_entry.id   AF-A0A4U9HW85-F1
#
_cell.length_a   1.000
_cell.length_b   1.000
_cell.length_c   1.000
_cell.angle_alpha   90.00
_cell.angle_beta   90.00
_cell.angle_gamma   90.00
#
_symmetry.space_group_name_H-M   'P 1'
#
loop_
_entity.id
_entity.type
_entity.pdbx_description
1 polymer ?
#
loop_
_entity_poly.entity_id
_entity_poly.type
_entity_poly.pdbx_seq_one_letter_code
_entity_poly.pdbx_strand_id
1 'polypeptide(L)'
;MLCCLQGNWSQPSAEIEQFLRRYGASGIPFNAIFGPSLPQGHVLPSLLSKDALLTTLTKANASPSPDFTGGKIMKKILSLLTLLMSATTQAQTTDLPEPVKQMEKQGIEIIKPFSAPGGVEGWLGKYQDMGVTLYLTPDKKHVISGYMYDAQGNNLSEKTINDEIYIPAGREMWKQLTAAPGITEGSADAKCQVVVFADPFCPYCNKFWHQAQPFIKDKSISTKTLLVGVIRPDSAQYAAAVLAAKDPAKVWYDLESSDGKIKPALKGNTPA
;
A
#
# COMPACT_ATOMS: atom_id res chain seq x y z
N MET A 1 1.88 -8.13 27.45
CA MET A 1 2.85 -8.91 26.64
C MET A 1 2.56 -8.59 25.18
N LEU A 2 3.28 -7.65 24.57
CA LEU A 2 3.16 -7.41 23.13
C LEU A 2 4.05 -8.46 22.44
N CYS A 3 3.45 -9.29 21.59
CA CYS A 3 4.19 -10.20 20.74
C CYS A 3 4.62 -9.43 19.48
N CYS A 4 5.92 -9.37 19.18
CA CYS A 4 6.39 -8.85 17.89
C CYS A 4 6.02 -9.86 16.81
N LEU A 5 5.05 -9.52 15.96
CA LEU A 5 4.73 -10.30 14.78
C LEU A 5 5.74 -9.95 13.68
N GLN A 6 6.64 -10.88 13.38
CA GLN A 6 7.63 -10.71 12.31
C GLN A 6 7.12 -11.46 11.07
N GLY A 7 6.42 -10.75 10.18
CA GLY A 7 5.98 -11.31 8.90
C GLY A 7 7.04 -11.09 7.82
N ASN A 8 7.61 -12.17 7.27
CA ASN A 8 8.41 -12.09 6.05
C ASN A 8 7.50 -12.43 4.85
N TRP A 9 7.12 -11.41 4.07
CA TRP A 9 6.18 -11.54 2.95
C TRP A 9 6.86 -11.87 1.62
N SER A 10 8.19 -12.05 1.61
CA SER A 10 8.96 -12.34 0.39
C SER A 10 9.03 -13.84 0.05
N GLN A 11 8.48 -14.71 0.89
CA GLN A 11 8.45 -16.16 0.66
C GLN A 11 7.03 -16.71 0.79
N PRO A 12 6.63 -17.68 -0.06
CA PRO A 12 5.35 -18.35 0.05
C PRO A 12 5.26 -19.13 1.37
N SER A 13 4.06 -19.15 1.97
CA SER A 13 3.79 -19.88 3.21
C SER A 13 2.58 -20.79 3.04
N ALA A 14 2.83 -22.11 3.11
CA ALA A 14 1.78 -23.12 3.02
C ALA A 14 0.73 -22.99 4.13
N GLU A 15 1.13 -22.52 5.31
CA GLU A 15 0.23 -22.28 6.44
C GLU A 15 -0.74 -21.13 6.15
N ILE A 16 -0.24 -20.03 5.58
CA ILE A 16 -1.08 -18.89 5.17
C ILE A 16 -2.02 -19.32 4.05
N GLU A 17 -1.55 -20.06 3.05
CA GLU A 17 -2.40 -20.58 1.98
C GLU A 17 -3.50 -21.50 2.49
N GLN A 18 -3.19 -22.40 3.42
CA GLN A 18 -4.19 -23.31 4.01
C GLN A 18 -5.22 -22.56 4.85
N PHE A 19 -4.79 -21.51 5.57
CA PHE A 19 -5.67 -20.61 6.29
C PHE A 19 -6.62 -19.87 5.34
N LEU A 20 -6.10 -19.25 4.27
CA LEU A 20 -6.90 -18.54 3.27
C LEU A 20 -7.91 -19.47 2.59
N ARG A 21 -7.49 -20.67 2.21
CA ARG A 21 -8.35 -21.69 1.58
C ARG A 21 -9.54 -22.09 2.47
N ARG A 22 -9.37 -22.15 3.79
CA ARG A 22 -10.48 -22.43 4.73
C ARG A 22 -11.60 -21.40 4.62
N TYR A 23 -11.27 -20.16 4.28
CA TYR A 23 -12.21 -19.06 4.12
C TYR A 23 -12.62 -18.82 2.67
N GLY A 24 -12.29 -19.75 1.76
CA GLY A 24 -12.57 -19.61 0.33
C GLY A 24 -11.72 -18.54 -0.37
N ALA A 25 -10.67 -18.04 0.27
CA ALA A 25 -9.74 -17.07 -0.31
C ALA A 25 -8.54 -17.80 -0.95
N SER A 26 -8.15 -17.33 -2.14
CA SER A 26 -6.98 -17.83 -2.88
C SER A 26 -5.78 -16.89 -2.82
N GLY A 27 -5.89 -15.74 -2.15
CA GLY A 27 -4.82 -14.74 -2.03
C GLY A 27 -5.17 -13.56 -1.12
N ILE A 28 -4.26 -12.58 -1.08
CA ILE A 28 -4.43 -11.29 -0.41
C ILE A 28 -4.92 -10.22 -1.40
N PRO A 29 -5.65 -9.18 -0.94
CA PRO A 29 -5.98 -8.87 0.45
C PRO A 29 -7.10 -9.76 1.02
N PHE A 30 -6.84 -10.37 2.18
CA PHE A 30 -7.83 -11.10 2.98
C PHE A 30 -8.07 -10.33 4.26
N ASN A 31 -9.30 -9.84 4.43
CA ASN A 31 -9.71 -9.14 5.63
C ASN A 31 -10.81 -9.95 6.30
N ALA A 32 -10.65 -10.28 7.58
CA ALA A 32 -11.68 -10.91 8.37
C ALA A 32 -11.70 -10.33 9.78
N ILE A 33 -12.90 -10.14 10.33
CA ILE A 33 -13.08 -9.73 11.72
C ILE A 33 -13.44 -10.96 12.54
N PHE A 34 -12.67 -11.17 13.61
CA PHE A 34 -12.93 -12.18 14.63
C PHE A 34 -13.41 -11.48 15.90
N GLY A 35 -14.27 -12.14 16.66
CA GLY A 35 -14.71 -11.64 17.95
C GLY A 35 -15.45 -12.71 18.75
N PRO A 36 -15.80 -12.42 20.01
CA PRO A 36 -16.52 -13.37 20.87
C PRO A 36 -17.80 -13.95 20.24
N SER A 37 -18.55 -13.14 19.48
CA SER A 37 -19.74 -13.60 18.75
C SER A 37 -19.45 -14.11 17.33
N LEU A 38 -18.22 -13.98 16.84
CA LEU A 38 -17.76 -14.45 15.54
C LEU A 38 -16.48 -15.29 15.68
N PRO A 39 -16.55 -16.46 16.35
CA PRO A 39 -15.37 -17.28 16.64
C PRO A 39 -14.77 -17.89 15.37
N GLN A 40 -15.58 -18.09 14.33
CA GLN A 40 -15.12 -18.52 13.00
C GLN A 40 -14.70 -17.34 12.11
N GLY A 41 -14.76 -16.10 12.61
CA GLY A 41 -14.48 -14.92 11.80
C GLY A 41 -15.56 -14.60 10.77
N HIS A 42 -15.63 -13.34 10.37
CA HIS A 42 -16.45 -12.89 9.25
C HIS A 42 -15.53 -12.27 8.21
N VAL A 43 -15.48 -12.91 7.04
CA VAL A 43 -14.72 -12.41 5.89
C VAL A 43 -15.39 -11.13 5.39
N LEU A 44 -14.60 -10.07 5.29
CA LEU A 44 -15.04 -8.79 4.77
C LEU A 44 -15.00 -8.81 3.23
N PRO A 45 -15.86 -8.02 2.57
CA PRO A 45 -15.81 -7.89 1.13
C PRO A 45 -14.41 -7.46 0.66
N SER A 46 -13.98 -7.95 -0.51
CA SER A 46 -12.71 -7.55 -1.14
C SER A 46 -12.62 -6.03 -1.34
N LEU A 47 -13.77 -5.38 -1.54
CA LEU A 47 -13.93 -3.94 -1.54
C LEU A 47 -14.44 -3.47 -0.18
N LEU A 48 -13.53 -3.05 0.70
CA LEU A 48 -13.86 -2.75 2.09
C LEU A 48 -14.59 -1.40 2.23
N SER A 49 -15.86 -1.43 2.64
CA SER A 49 -16.59 -0.21 3.01
C SER A 49 -16.57 0.04 4.52
N LYS A 50 -16.61 1.31 4.91
CA LYS A 50 -16.68 1.74 6.32
C LYS A 50 -17.89 1.12 7.03
N ASP A 51 -19.04 1.09 6.38
CA ASP A 51 -20.28 0.55 6.97
C ASP A 51 -20.20 -0.96 7.16
N ALA A 52 -19.64 -1.69 6.20
CA ALA A 52 -19.41 -3.13 6.34
C ALA A 52 -18.45 -3.44 7.49
N LEU A 53 -17.38 -2.65 7.62
CA LEU A 53 -16.41 -2.78 8.71
C LEU A 53 -17.06 -2.52 10.08
N LEU A 54 -17.69 -1.36 10.26
CA LEU A 54 -18.28 -0.95 11.55
C LEU A 54 -19.43 -1.86 11.98
N THR A 55 -20.26 -2.30 11.03
CA THR A 55 -21.33 -3.26 11.30
C THR A 55 -20.76 -4.59 11.77
N THR A 56 -19.70 -5.08 11.11
CA THR A 56 -19.09 -6.37 11.45
C THR A 56 -18.35 -6.29 12.79
N LEU A 57 -17.67 -5.19 13.10
CA LEU A 57 -17.06 -4.97 14.42
C LEU A 57 -18.09 -4.96 15.54
N THR A 58 -19.23 -4.31 15.32
CA THR A 58 -20.33 -4.27 16.28
C THR A 58 -20.88 -5.67 16.54
N LYS A 59 -21.06 -6.47 15.49
CA LYS A 59 -21.49 -7.88 15.59
C LYS A 59 -20.43 -8.75 16.28
N ALA A 60 -19.16 -8.54 15.99
CA ALA A 60 -18.05 -9.31 16.55
C ALA A 60 -17.96 -9.16 18.07
N ASN A 61 -18.21 -7.94 18.58
CA ASN A 61 -18.12 -7.58 19.99
C ASN A 61 -19.38 -7.86 20.81
N ALA A 62 -20.50 -8.25 20.18
CA ALA A 62 -21.68 -8.62 20.92
C ALA A 62 -21.42 -9.89 21.77
N SER A 63 -22.12 -10.05 22.89
CA SER A 63 -22.19 -11.33 23.63
C SER A 63 -23.51 -12.04 23.24
N PRO A 64 -23.57 -13.39 23.25
CA PRO A 64 -24.77 -14.08 22.79
C PRO A 64 -25.91 -13.88 23.79
N SER A 65 -27.00 -13.27 23.35
CA SER A 65 -28.31 -13.29 24.02
C SER A 65 -29.41 -13.22 22.95
N PRO A 66 -30.55 -13.90 23.15
CA PRO A 66 -31.50 -14.20 22.09
C PRO A 66 -32.49 -13.07 21.81
N ASP A 67 -32.89 -13.00 20.54
CA ASP A 67 -34.09 -12.43 19.93
C ASP A 67 -34.85 -11.27 20.62
N PHE A 68 -35.04 -10.20 19.85
CA PHE A 68 -36.30 -9.48 19.84
C PHE A 68 -36.82 -9.34 18.40
N THR A 69 -37.97 -9.96 18.17
CA THR A 69 -38.83 -9.77 17.00
C THR A 69 -39.70 -8.52 17.17
N GLY A 70 -40.07 -7.90 16.04
CA GLY A 70 -41.06 -6.81 15.93
C GLY A 70 -40.45 -5.54 15.31
N GLY A 71 -40.99 -4.92 14.26
CA GLY A 71 -42.18 -5.16 13.47
C GLY A 71 -42.13 -4.29 12.20
N LYS A 72 -42.93 -4.65 11.20
CA LYS A 72 -43.15 -3.89 9.96
C LYS A 72 -43.61 -2.46 10.26
N ILE A 73 -43.32 -1.50 9.37
CA ILE A 73 -44.33 -0.64 8.72
C ILE A 73 -43.71 0.06 7.50
N MET A 74 -44.51 0.04 6.45
CA MET A 74 -44.31 0.55 5.09
C MET A 74 -44.72 2.02 5.00
N LYS A 75 -44.02 2.84 4.21
CA LYS A 75 -44.55 4.08 3.63
C LYS A 75 -43.98 4.31 2.23
N LYS A 76 -44.87 4.11 1.24
CA LYS A 76 -44.77 4.60 -0.14
C LYS A 76 -44.81 6.12 -0.12
N ILE A 77 -43.94 6.79 -0.87
CA ILE A 77 -44.25 8.08 -1.49
C ILE A 77 -43.76 8.03 -2.94
N LEU A 78 -44.75 8.08 -3.83
CA LEU A 78 -44.67 8.31 -5.25
C LEU A 78 -44.72 9.83 -5.45
N SER A 79 -43.76 10.42 -6.15
CA SER A 79 -44.00 11.71 -6.82
C SER A 79 -43.20 11.82 -8.11
N LEU A 80 -43.98 11.96 -9.18
CA LEU A 80 -43.66 12.32 -10.55
C LEU A 80 -43.20 13.79 -10.61
N LEU A 81 -42.18 14.15 -11.40
CA LEU A 81 -42.23 15.34 -12.27
C LEU A 81 -41.05 15.46 -13.26
N THR A 82 -41.44 15.49 -14.54
CA THR A 82 -40.94 16.30 -15.66
C THR A 82 -39.50 16.18 -16.20
N LEU A 83 -39.50 15.69 -17.44
CA LEU A 83 -38.54 15.72 -18.53
C LEU A 83 -38.07 17.14 -18.91
N LEU A 84 -36.75 17.38 -18.94
CA LEU A 84 -36.12 18.37 -19.81
C LEU A 84 -35.04 17.66 -20.63
N MET A 85 -35.26 17.54 -21.95
CA MET A 85 -34.22 17.17 -22.91
C MET A 85 -33.41 18.42 -23.27
N SER A 86 -32.12 18.42 -22.93
CA SER A 86 -31.12 19.25 -23.59
C SER A 86 -30.20 18.31 -24.36
N ALA A 87 -30.22 18.41 -25.68
CA ALA A 87 -29.28 17.72 -26.54
C ALA A 87 -27.92 18.43 -26.45
N THR A 88 -27.03 17.92 -25.61
CA THR A 88 -25.59 18.20 -25.72
C THR A 88 -24.98 17.14 -26.62
N THR A 89 -24.37 17.57 -27.71
CA THR A 89 -23.44 16.79 -28.52
C THR A 89 -22.24 16.40 -27.64
N GLN A 90 -22.29 15.21 -27.03
CA GLN A 90 -21.14 14.64 -26.34
C GLN A 90 -20.15 14.07 -27.37
N ALA A 91 -18.90 14.51 -27.26
CA ALA A 91 -17.75 13.85 -27.86
C ALA A 91 -17.75 12.35 -27.52
N GLN A 92 -17.39 11.49 -28.48
CA GLN A 92 -17.23 10.05 -28.27
C GLN A 92 -16.06 9.78 -27.31
N THR A 93 -16.35 9.77 -26.02
CA THR A 93 -15.64 8.93 -25.07
C THR A 93 -16.02 7.49 -25.41
N THR A 94 -15.06 6.59 -25.62
CA THR A 94 -15.35 5.15 -25.69
C THR A 94 -16.05 4.76 -24.39
N ASP A 95 -17.36 4.60 -24.51
CA ASP A 95 -18.24 4.58 -23.35
C ASP A 95 -17.98 3.28 -22.58
N LEU A 96 -17.57 3.39 -21.32
CA LEU A 96 -17.27 2.24 -20.48
C LEU A 96 -18.50 1.29 -20.45
N PRO A 97 -18.30 -0.04 -20.51
CA PRO A 97 -19.42 -0.97 -20.35
C PRO A 97 -20.17 -0.71 -19.06
N GLU A 98 -21.50 -0.79 -19.08
CA GLU A 98 -22.34 -0.48 -17.92
C GLU A 98 -21.90 -1.22 -16.64
N PRO A 99 -21.52 -2.52 -16.66
CA PRO A 99 -21.01 -3.20 -15.48
C PRO A 99 -19.73 -2.56 -14.91
N VAL A 100 -18.84 -2.08 -15.77
CA VAL A 100 -17.59 -1.40 -15.37
C VAL A 100 -17.89 -0.01 -14.80
N LYS A 101 -18.83 0.74 -15.39
CA LYS A 101 -19.31 2.03 -14.85
C LYS A 101 -19.90 1.89 -13.44
N GLN A 102 -20.55 0.77 -13.15
CA GLN A 102 -21.07 0.52 -11.79
C GLN A 102 -19.94 0.34 -10.77
N MET A 103 -18.77 -0.18 -11.19
CA MET A 103 -17.60 -0.30 -10.30
C MET A 103 -17.00 1.08 -9.97
N GLU A 104 -17.06 2.05 -10.88
CA GLU A 104 -16.67 3.44 -10.58
C GLU A 104 -17.48 4.05 -9.45
N LYS A 105 -18.80 3.81 -9.45
CA LYS A 105 -19.69 4.25 -8.37
C LYS A 105 -19.38 3.62 -7.02
N GLN A 106 -18.67 2.48 -7.01
CA GLN A 106 -18.22 1.82 -5.79
C GLN A 106 -16.83 2.31 -5.33
N GLY A 107 -16.26 3.32 -6.00
CA GLY A 107 -15.02 3.98 -5.62
C GLY A 107 -13.78 3.48 -6.37
N ILE A 108 -13.94 2.68 -7.43
CA ILE A 108 -12.83 2.28 -8.30
C ILE A 108 -12.55 3.38 -9.33
N GLU A 109 -11.35 3.93 -9.34
CA GLU A 109 -10.88 4.83 -10.40
C GLU A 109 -10.38 3.99 -11.58
N ILE A 110 -11.03 4.08 -12.74
CA ILE A 110 -10.58 3.35 -13.94
C ILE A 110 -9.42 4.09 -14.59
N ILE A 111 -8.28 3.41 -14.74
CA ILE A 111 -7.07 3.98 -15.34
C ILE A 111 -7.08 3.74 -16.85
N LYS A 112 -7.17 2.48 -17.28
CA LYS A 112 -7.09 2.10 -18.70
C LYS A 112 -7.64 0.70 -18.97
N PRO A 113 -8.15 0.44 -20.18
CA PRO A 113 -8.43 -0.92 -20.62
C PRO A 113 -7.14 -1.71 -20.91
N PHE A 114 -7.21 -3.03 -20.83
CA PHE A 114 -6.18 -3.97 -21.28
C PHE A 114 -6.81 -5.27 -21.80
N SER A 115 -6.10 -5.99 -22.65
CA SER A 115 -6.54 -7.30 -23.14
C SER A 115 -6.02 -8.41 -22.25
N ALA A 116 -6.90 -9.28 -21.78
CA ALA A 116 -6.55 -10.48 -21.03
C ALA A 116 -6.63 -11.75 -21.92
N PRO A 117 -5.97 -12.86 -21.52
CA PRO A 117 -6.06 -14.13 -22.23
C PRO A 117 -7.51 -14.60 -22.44
N GLY A 118 -7.74 -15.35 -23.51
CA GLY A 118 -9.08 -15.85 -23.86
C GLY A 118 -10.01 -14.81 -24.48
N GLY A 119 -9.48 -13.66 -24.92
CA GLY A 119 -10.27 -12.59 -25.53
C GLY A 119 -11.09 -11.79 -24.52
N VAL A 120 -10.76 -11.91 -23.23
CA VAL A 120 -11.43 -11.19 -22.15
C VAL A 120 -10.97 -9.73 -22.17
N GLU A 121 -11.92 -8.80 -22.22
CA GLU A 121 -11.66 -7.38 -22.07
C GLU A 121 -11.47 -7.06 -20.57
N GLY A 122 -10.37 -6.39 -20.23
CA GLY A 122 -10.04 -6.02 -18.87
C GLY A 122 -9.92 -4.51 -18.68
N TRP A 123 -10.15 -4.04 -17.45
CA TRP A 123 -9.87 -2.67 -17.03
C TRP A 123 -8.99 -2.69 -15.80
N LEU A 124 -7.91 -1.92 -15.88
CA LEU A 124 -7.04 -1.63 -14.76
C LEU A 124 -7.59 -0.39 -14.06
N GLY A 125 -7.68 -0.46 -12.74
CA GLY A 125 -8.10 0.67 -11.92
C GLY A 125 -7.36 0.75 -10.59
N LYS A 126 -7.75 1.71 -9.77
CA LYS A 126 -7.31 1.88 -8.39
C LYS A 126 -8.49 1.92 -7.45
N TYR A 127 -8.30 1.33 -6.28
CA TYR A 127 -9.19 1.49 -5.15
C TYR A 127 -8.35 1.79 -3.91
N GLN A 128 -8.55 2.95 -3.28
CA GLN A 128 -7.75 3.40 -2.13
C GLN A 128 -6.23 3.28 -2.40
N ASP A 129 -5.79 3.78 -3.55
CA ASP A 129 -4.41 3.69 -4.08
C ASP A 129 -3.88 2.28 -4.39
N MET A 130 -4.65 1.22 -4.13
CA MET A 130 -4.30 -0.14 -4.53
C MET A 130 -4.78 -0.46 -5.95
N GLY A 131 -3.91 -1.03 -6.77
CA GLY A 131 -4.27 -1.50 -8.10
C GLY A 131 -5.29 -2.64 -8.06
N VAL A 132 -6.29 -2.57 -8.93
CA VAL A 132 -7.35 -3.57 -9.09
C VAL A 132 -7.58 -3.86 -10.56
N THR A 133 -8.01 -5.09 -10.86
CA THR A 133 -8.37 -5.53 -12.21
C THR A 133 -9.84 -5.93 -12.28
N LEU A 134 -10.49 -5.47 -13.34
CA LEU A 134 -11.87 -5.79 -13.69
C LEU A 134 -11.88 -6.55 -15.02
N TYR A 135 -12.64 -7.63 -15.11
CA TYR A 135 -12.73 -8.46 -16.30
C TYR A 135 -14.18 -8.54 -16.76
N LEU A 136 -14.47 -8.07 -17.98
CA LEU A 136 -15.81 -8.14 -18.54
C LEU A 136 -16.07 -9.55 -19.05
N THR A 137 -17.20 -10.12 -18.66
CA THR A 137 -17.62 -11.44 -19.14
C THR A 137 -17.98 -11.41 -20.63
N PRO A 138 -17.90 -12.54 -21.35
CA PRO A 138 -18.19 -12.59 -22.79
C PRO A 138 -19.59 -12.09 -23.18
N ASP A 139 -20.57 -12.15 -22.27
CA ASP A 139 -21.92 -11.64 -22.48
C ASP A 139 -22.04 -10.10 -22.42
N LYS A 140 -20.96 -9.41 -22.04
CA LYS A 140 -20.87 -7.96 -21.84
C LYS A 140 -21.84 -7.38 -20.79
N LYS A 141 -22.44 -8.23 -19.96
CA LYS A 141 -23.44 -7.86 -18.95
C LYS A 141 -22.95 -8.00 -17.52
N HIS A 142 -21.81 -8.66 -17.30
CA HIS A 142 -21.21 -8.82 -15.98
C HIS A 142 -19.74 -8.42 -15.99
N VAL A 143 -19.24 -8.05 -14.81
CA VAL A 143 -17.84 -7.75 -14.59
C VAL A 143 -17.35 -8.53 -13.37
N ILE A 144 -16.17 -9.10 -13.48
CA ILE A 144 -15.48 -9.81 -12.40
C ILE A 144 -14.39 -8.89 -11.88
N SER A 145 -14.52 -8.43 -10.63
CA SER A 145 -13.41 -7.80 -9.92
C SER A 145 -12.61 -8.89 -9.20
N GLY A 146 -11.33 -9.02 -9.53
CA GLY A 146 -10.50 -10.06 -8.94
C GLY A 146 -9.18 -10.27 -9.65
N TYR A 147 -8.50 -11.38 -9.32
CA TYR A 147 -7.21 -11.76 -9.86
C TYR A 147 -7.33 -12.94 -10.82
N MET A 148 -6.65 -12.88 -11.96
CA MET A 148 -6.59 -13.90 -12.99
C MET A 148 -5.28 -14.67 -12.87
N TYR A 149 -5.38 -15.99 -12.88
CA TYR A 149 -4.24 -16.90 -12.84
C TYR A 149 -4.19 -17.73 -14.11
N ASP A 150 -2.98 -18.05 -14.56
CA ASP A 150 -2.78 -19.03 -15.62
C ASP A 150 -2.76 -20.48 -15.08
N ALA A 151 -2.61 -21.44 -15.98
CA ALA A 151 -2.56 -22.87 -15.63
C ALA A 151 -1.32 -23.25 -14.81
N GLN A 152 -0.30 -22.38 -14.75
CA GLN A 152 0.92 -22.57 -13.98
C GLN A 152 0.81 -21.96 -12.58
N GLY A 153 -0.29 -21.26 -12.28
CA GLY A 153 -0.51 -20.59 -11.00
C GLY A 153 0.12 -19.20 -10.91
N ASN A 154 0.55 -18.60 -12.03
CA ASN A 154 1.06 -17.23 -12.03
C ASN A 154 -0.09 -16.23 -11.95
N ASN A 155 0.03 -15.22 -11.08
CA ASN A 155 -0.94 -14.14 -10.97
C ASN A 155 -0.72 -13.10 -12.08
N LEU A 156 -1.53 -13.17 -13.14
CA LEU A 156 -1.43 -12.27 -14.30
C LEU A 156 -1.87 -10.83 -13.94
N SER A 157 -2.88 -10.70 -13.07
CA SER A 157 -3.38 -9.41 -12.63
C SER A 157 -2.35 -8.63 -11.85
N GLU A 158 -1.66 -9.28 -10.91
CA GLU A 158 -0.60 -8.65 -10.12
C GLU A 158 0.55 -8.20 -11.02
N LYS A 159 0.93 -9.00 -12.01
CA LYS A 159 1.92 -8.58 -13.01
C LYS A 159 1.48 -7.30 -13.73
N THR A 160 0.26 -7.25 -14.23
CA THR A 160 -0.29 -6.06 -14.90
C THR A 160 -0.33 -4.85 -13.95
N ILE A 161 -0.81 -5.02 -12.72
CA ILE A 161 -0.86 -3.96 -11.71
C ILE A 161 0.57 -3.45 -11.40
N ASN A 162 1.53 -4.34 -11.18
CA ASN A 162 2.91 -3.99 -10.91
C ASN A 162 3.53 -3.21 -12.07
N ASP A 163 3.43 -3.74 -13.29
CA ASP A 163 4.06 -3.16 -14.49
C ASP A 163 3.49 -1.78 -14.83
N GLU A 164 2.20 -1.56 -14.58
CA GLU A 164 1.47 -0.40 -15.08
C GLU A 164 1.20 0.65 -14.01
N ILE A 165 1.14 0.28 -12.73
CA ILE A 165 0.89 1.21 -11.63
C ILE A 165 2.14 1.39 -10.79
N TYR A 166 2.64 0.32 -10.17
CA TYR A 166 3.64 0.46 -9.12
C TYR A 166 5.06 0.67 -9.65
N ILE A 167 5.46 0.03 -10.75
CA ILE A 167 6.79 0.23 -11.35
C ILE A 167 6.94 1.66 -11.90
N PRO A 168 5.99 2.24 -12.66
CA PRO A 168 6.08 3.63 -13.09
C PRO A 168 6.14 4.62 -11.91
N ALA A 169 5.25 4.46 -10.92
CA ALA A 169 5.24 5.29 -9.73
C ALA A 169 6.53 5.15 -8.92
N GLY A 170 7.01 3.91 -8.75
CA GLY A 170 8.27 3.60 -8.09
C GLY A 170 9.48 4.19 -8.82
N ARG A 171 9.51 4.15 -10.16
CA ARG A 171 10.57 4.79 -10.97
C ARG A 171 10.56 6.31 -10.81
N GLU A 172 9.39 6.93 -10.78
CA GLU A 172 9.28 8.37 -10.60
C GLU A 172 9.71 8.81 -9.21
N MET A 173 9.22 8.10 -8.17
CA MET A 173 9.68 8.31 -6.80
C MET A 173 11.18 8.07 -6.68
N TRP A 174 11.72 7.04 -7.33
CA TRP A 174 13.15 6.74 -7.33
C TRP A 174 13.99 7.89 -7.91
N LYS A 175 13.53 8.56 -8.98
CA LYS A 175 14.22 9.77 -9.49
C LYS A 175 14.25 10.88 -8.45
N GLN A 176 13.15 11.12 -7.76
CA GLN A 176 13.07 12.17 -6.74
C GLN A 176 13.99 11.85 -5.55
N LEU A 177 13.95 10.61 -5.07
CA LEU A 177 14.76 10.14 -3.95
C LEU A 177 16.26 10.17 -4.27
N THR A 178 16.64 9.78 -5.49
CA THR A 178 18.06 9.80 -5.91
C THR A 178 18.55 11.21 -6.21
N ALA A 179 17.69 12.14 -6.62
CA ALA A 179 18.02 13.55 -6.79
C ALA A 179 18.05 14.35 -5.48
N ALA A 180 17.36 13.88 -4.44
CA ALA A 180 17.29 14.58 -3.16
C ALA A 180 18.69 14.78 -2.52
N PRO A 181 18.92 15.92 -1.86
CA PRO A 181 20.12 16.13 -1.06
C PRO A 181 20.13 15.13 0.10
N GLY A 182 21.29 14.52 0.35
CA GLY A 182 21.44 13.49 1.35
C GLY A 182 22.91 13.13 1.52
N ILE A 183 23.17 12.19 2.44
CA ILE A 183 24.52 11.71 2.72
C ILE A 183 24.76 10.47 1.87
N THR A 184 25.78 10.51 1.01
CA THR A 184 26.16 9.36 0.20
C THR A 184 27.33 8.63 0.83
N GLU A 185 27.19 7.32 1.03
CA GLU A 185 28.29 6.42 1.45
C GLU A 185 28.46 5.29 0.42
N GLY A 186 29.70 5.03 0.02
CA GLY A 186 30.05 3.99 -0.96
C GLY A 186 30.54 4.53 -2.29
N SER A 187 30.57 3.65 -3.30
CA SER A 187 31.06 3.99 -4.64
C SER A 187 29.93 4.51 -5.53
N ALA A 188 30.17 5.62 -6.25
CA ALA A 188 29.23 6.08 -7.29
C ALA A 188 28.99 5.01 -8.38
N ASP A 189 29.97 4.11 -8.58
CA ASP A 189 29.88 3.01 -9.55
C ASP A 189 29.22 1.73 -9.00
N ALA A 190 28.74 1.74 -7.75
CA ALA A 190 28.08 0.57 -7.18
C ALA A 190 26.79 0.25 -7.97
N LYS A 191 26.66 -1.02 -8.38
CA LYS A 191 25.51 -1.48 -9.19
C LYS A 191 24.19 -1.45 -8.43
N CYS A 192 24.24 -1.57 -7.11
CA CYS A 192 23.09 -1.49 -6.24
C CYS A 192 23.10 -0.15 -5.50
N GLN A 193 22.10 0.68 -5.77
CA GLN A 193 21.89 1.96 -5.10
C GLN A 193 20.75 1.77 -4.09
N VAL A 194 20.93 2.24 -2.87
CA VAL A 194 19.97 2.10 -1.77
C VAL A 194 19.67 3.46 -1.19
N VAL A 195 18.40 3.88 -1.18
CA VAL A 195 17.97 5.08 -0.47
C VAL A 195 17.49 4.67 0.92
N VAL A 196 17.98 5.37 1.95
CA VAL A 196 17.72 5.05 3.35
C VAL A 196 17.13 6.28 4.01
N PHE A 197 15.94 6.16 4.61
CA PHE A 197 15.43 7.17 5.54
C PHE A 197 15.92 6.83 6.93
N ALA A 198 16.68 7.72 7.56
CA ALA A 198 17.27 7.48 8.87
C ALA A 198 17.03 8.63 9.83
N ASP A 199 16.71 8.30 11.07
CA ASP A 199 16.71 9.24 12.19
C ASP A 199 18.03 9.08 12.97
N PRO A 200 18.69 10.19 13.38
CA PRO A 200 19.96 10.18 14.12
C PRO A 200 20.00 9.30 15.37
N PHE A 201 18.84 8.96 15.94
CA PHE A 201 18.75 8.18 17.17
C PHE A 201 17.91 6.91 17.03
N CYS A 202 17.79 6.38 15.81
CA CYS A 202 17.11 5.12 15.56
C CYS A 202 18.06 3.91 15.72
N PRO A 203 17.81 3.01 16.70
CA PRO A 203 18.66 1.82 16.88
C PRO A 203 18.67 0.87 15.68
N TYR A 204 17.56 0.80 14.93
CA TYR A 204 17.49 -0.06 13.74
C TYR A 204 18.17 0.54 12.52
N CYS A 205 18.13 1.88 12.34
CA CYS A 205 18.94 2.54 11.31
C CYS A 205 20.42 2.29 11.57
N ASN A 206 20.84 2.40 12.83
CA ASN A 206 22.21 2.11 13.23
C ASN A 206 22.62 0.66 13.01
N LYS A 207 21.76 -0.30 13.38
CA LYS A 207 21.99 -1.72 13.10
C LYS A 207 22.15 -1.98 11.60
N PHE A 208 21.26 -1.40 10.78
CA PHE A 208 21.35 -1.52 9.33
C PHE A 208 22.65 -0.90 8.81
N TRP A 209 23.04 0.29 9.30
CA TRP A 209 24.26 0.97 8.91
C TRP A 209 25.49 0.07 9.13
N HIS A 210 25.62 -0.54 10.31
CA HIS A 210 26.69 -1.50 10.62
C HIS A 210 26.67 -2.73 9.70
N GLN A 211 25.49 -3.27 9.40
CA GLN A 211 25.33 -4.41 8.49
C GLN A 211 25.65 -4.07 7.03
N ALA A 212 25.44 -2.82 6.62
CA ALA A 212 25.73 -2.32 5.29
C ALA A 212 27.22 -2.03 5.06
N GLN A 213 27.98 -1.72 6.12
CA GLN A 213 29.40 -1.33 6.01
C GLN A 213 30.29 -2.29 5.19
N PRO A 214 30.22 -3.63 5.32
CA PRO A 214 31.01 -4.53 4.49
C PRO A 214 30.73 -4.35 2.98
N PHE A 215 29.47 -4.19 2.61
CA PHE A 215 29.01 -4.04 1.22
C PHE A 215 29.29 -2.63 0.66
N ILE A 216 29.33 -1.62 1.53
CA ILE A 216 29.76 -0.27 1.17
C ILE A 216 31.26 -0.26 0.89
N LYS A 217 32.05 -0.94 1.74
CA LYS A 217 33.52 -1.03 1.62
C LYS A 217 33.98 -1.83 0.40
N ASP A 218 33.29 -2.92 0.08
CA ASP A 218 33.60 -3.74 -1.09
C ASP A 218 32.99 -3.19 -2.40
N LYS A 219 32.26 -2.06 -2.32
CA LYS A 219 31.62 -1.34 -3.43
C LYS A 219 30.44 -2.09 -4.07
N SER A 220 29.90 -3.12 -3.42
CA SER A 220 28.69 -3.80 -3.88
C SER A 220 27.46 -2.91 -3.81
N ILE A 221 27.39 -2.03 -2.82
CA ILE A 221 26.29 -1.07 -2.65
C ILE A 221 26.78 0.36 -2.47
N SER A 222 25.92 1.30 -2.85
CA SER A 222 26.02 2.72 -2.50
C SER A 222 24.74 3.13 -1.81
N THR A 223 24.85 3.82 -0.70
CA THR A 223 23.71 4.29 0.08
C THR A 223 23.57 5.80 -0.05
N LYS A 224 22.33 6.28 -0.15
CA LYS A 224 21.95 7.68 0.00
C LYS A 224 21.02 7.80 1.20
N THR A 225 21.55 8.31 2.29
CA THR A 225 20.81 8.52 3.54
C THR A 225 20.12 9.88 3.52
N LEU A 226 18.79 9.85 3.57
CA LEU A 226 17.90 10.99 3.72
C LEU A 226 17.52 11.11 5.20
N LEU A 227 18.07 12.11 5.88
CA LEU A 227 17.84 12.28 7.31
C LEU A 227 16.44 12.83 7.59
N VAL A 228 15.81 12.24 8.59
CA VAL A 228 14.54 12.67 9.18
C VAL A 228 14.71 12.88 10.68
N GLY A 229 13.85 13.68 11.30
CA GLY A 229 13.87 13.92 12.74
C GLY A 229 12.51 13.68 13.35
N VAL A 230 12.19 12.42 13.68
CA VAL A 230 10.84 11.98 14.06
C VAL A 230 10.80 11.16 15.35
N ILE A 231 11.92 10.61 15.82
CA ILE A 231 11.92 9.66 16.94
C ILE A 231 12.04 10.37 18.29
N ARG A 232 12.96 11.32 18.43
CA ARG A 232 13.20 12.06 19.68
C ARG A 232 12.97 13.55 19.47
N PRO A 233 12.70 14.30 20.57
CA PRO A 233 12.56 15.76 20.50
C PRO A 233 13.78 16.47 19.91
N ASP A 234 14.98 15.93 20.09
CA ASP A 234 16.23 16.49 19.57
C ASP A 234 16.63 15.93 18.19
N SER A 235 15.91 14.95 17.63
CA SER A 235 16.28 14.30 16.37
C SER A 235 16.37 15.29 15.20
N ALA A 236 15.40 16.20 15.06
CA ALA A 236 15.39 17.18 13.97
C ALA A 236 16.60 18.12 14.01
N GLN A 237 16.96 18.60 15.21
CA GLN A 237 18.13 19.46 15.40
C GLN A 237 19.42 18.73 15.06
N TYR A 238 19.58 17.47 15.50
CA TYR A 238 20.77 16.71 15.18
C TYR A 238 20.82 16.32 13.69
N ALA A 239 19.71 15.97 13.06
CA ALA A 239 19.65 15.72 11.63
C ALA A 239 20.10 16.95 10.82
N ALA A 240 19.57 18.12 11.16
CA ALA A 240 19.96 19.37 10.54
C ALA A 240 21.43 19.75 10.83
N ALA A 241 21.95 19.45 12.03
CA ALA A 241 23.35 19.67 12.36
C ALA A 241 24.31 18.77 11.55
N VAL A 242 23.94 17.51 11.29
CA VAL A 242 24.68 16.63 10.37
C VAL A 242 24.68 17.23 8.97
N LEU A 243 23.50 17.58 8.43
CA LEU A 243 23.36 18.11 7.07
C LEU A 243 24.07 19.46 6.86
N ALA A 244 24.14 20.29 7.90
CA ALA A 244 24.80 21.60 7.87
C ALA A 244 26.32 21.54 8.12
N ALA A 245 26.88 20.36 8.34
CA ALA A 245 28.32 20.19 8.52
C ALA A 245 29.09 20.49 7.23
N LYS A 246 30.37 20.85 7.36
CA LYS A 246 31.26 20.97 6.18
C LYS A 246 31.43 19.65 5.45
N ASP A 247 31.39 18.55 6.20
CA ASP A 247 31.44 17.19 5.69
C ASP A 247 30.33 16.37 6.35
N PRO A 248 29.11 16.40 5.80
CA PRO A 248 27.97 15.65 6.35
C PRO A 248 28.20 14.15 6.39
N ALA A 249 28.94 13.60 5.42
CA ALA A 249 29.22 12.16 5.37
C ALA A 249 30.13 11.73 6.52
N LYS A 250 31.19 12.49 6.80
CA LYS A 250 32.03 12.22 7.96
C LYS A 250 31.27 12.33 9.28
N VAL A 251 30.46 13.38 9.43
CA VAL A 251 29.71 13.59 10.67
C VAL A 251 28.67 12.49 10.90
N TRP A 252 27.98 12.07 9.83
CA TRP A 252 27.07 10.93 9.87
C TRP A 252 27.78 9.64 10.24
N TYR A 253 28.93 9.37 9.62
CA TYR A 253 29.77 8.22 9.93
C TYR A 253 30.19 8.21 11.42
N ASP A 254 30.67 9.33 11.94
CA ASP A 254 31.10 9.44 13.35
C ASP A 254 29.91 9.21 14.31
N LEU A 255 28.71 9.69 13.96
CA LEU A 255 27.49 9.47 14.73
C LEU A 255 27.09 7.98 14.74
N GLU A 256 26.97 7.37 13.56
CA GLU A 256 26.52 5.97 13.43
C GLU A 256 27.56 4.98 13.98
N SER A 257 28.83 5.16 13.66
CA SER A 257 29.91 4.29 14.16
C SER A 257 30.09 4.31 15.67
N SER A 258 29.62 5.38 16.33
CA SER A 258 29.68 5.54 17.78
C SER A 258 28.38 5.19 18.50
N ASP A 259 27.40 4.60 17.80
CA ASP A 259 26.06 4.29 18.32
C ASP A 259 25.35 5.53 18.90
N GLY A 260 25.51 6.68 18.26
CA GLY A 260 24.90 7.95 18.67
C GLY A 260 25.64 8.68 19.80
N LYS A 261 26.85 8.24 20.18
CA LYS A 261 27.65 8.85 21.27
C LYS A 261 28.39 10.11 20.81
N ILE A 262 28.96 10.10 19.61
CA ILE A 262 29.65 11.25 19.01
C ILE A 262 28.61 12.06 18.24
N LYS A 263 28.14 13.14 18.85
CA LYS A 263 27.10 14.00 18.26
C LYS A 263 27.70 15.25 17.65
N PRO A 264 27.18 15.76 16.53
CA PRO A 264 27.61 17.05 16.01
C PRO A 264 27.25 18.17 16.98
N ALA A 265 28.06 19.23 16.97
CA ALA A 265 27.74 20.45 17.70
C ALA A 265 26.48 21.10 17.10
N LEU A 266 25.48 21.34 17.95
CA LEU A 266 24.31 22.12 17.58
C LEU A 266 24.71 23.60 17.48
N LYS A 267 24.45 24.24 16.33
CA LYS A 267 24.64 25.69 16.17
C LYS A 267 23.33 26.38 16.48
N GLY A 268 23.38 27.59 17.06
CA GLY A 268 22.19 28.34 17.49
C GLY A 268 21.16 28.68 16.41
N ASN A 269 21.45 28.40 15.13
CA ASN A 269 20.56 28.65 13.98
C ASN A 269 19.93 27.35 13.42
N THR A 270 20.13 26.21 14.08
CA THR A 270 19.50 24.96 13.67
C THR A 270 18.02 25.01 14.10
N PRO A 271 17.05 24.94 13.16
CA PRO A 271 15.63 25.00 13.50
C PRO A 271 15.28 23.94 14.54
N ALA A 272 14.50 24.34 15.55
CA ALA A 272 13.96 23.42 16.55
C ALA A 272 12.91 22.48 15.96
#